data_AF-A0A2J4Y990-F1
#
_entry.id   AF-A0A2J4Y990-F1
#
_cell.length_a   1.000
_cell.length_b   1.000
_cell.length_c   1.000
_cell.angle_alpha   90.00
_cell.angle_beta   90.00
_cell.angle_gamma   90.00
#
_symmetry.space_group_name_H-M   'P 1'
#
loop_
_entity.id
_entity.type
_entity.pdbx_description
1 polymer ?
#
loop_
_entity_poly.entity_id
_entity_poly.type
_entity_poly.pdbx_seq_one_letter_code
_entity_poly.pdbx_strand_id
1 'polypeptide(L)'
;MNNVAGNTPEVVDWFARARRLQKRQLRQLAQQGALAGQISALVHMLQCERGASNIWLCSGGRLYAAECRAGAALVDEQLTRFYAALEPARDAASSALCWRIACAVWY
;
A
#
# COMPACT_ATOMS: atom_id res chain seq x y z
N MET A 1 28.64 -39.59 27.19
CA MET A 1 28.38 -39.90 25.78
C MET A 1 27.76 -38.67 25.13
N ASN A 2 28.53 -38.05 24.23
CA ASN A 2 28.33 -36.68 23.75
C ASN A 2 27.40 -36.66 22.52
N ASN A 3 26.11 -36.35 22.70
CA ASN A 3 25.18 -36.05 21.60
C ASN A 3 25.28 -34.60 21.07
N VAL A 4 26.22 -33.80 21.58
CA VAL A 4 26.36 -32.37 21.23
C VAL A 4 26.92 -32.17 19.81
N ALA A 5 27.72 -33.11 19.30
CA ALA A 5 28.41 -32.97 18.01
C ALA A 5 27.49 -33.22 16.79
N GLY A 6 26.38 -33.95 16.94
CA GLY A 6 25.41 -34.20 15.86
C GLY A 6 24.32 -33.13 15.73
N ASN A 7 24.11 -32.32 16.77
CA ASN A 7 23.01 -31.35 16.86
C ASN A 7 23.39 -29.94 16.35
N THR A 8 24.69 -29.67 16.22
CA THR A 8 25.20 -28.34 15.82
C THR A 8 24.80 -27.93 14.40
N PRO A 9 24.87 -28.83 13.38
CA PRO A 9 24.43 -28.50 12.02
C PRO A 9 22.93 -28.19 11.96
N GLU A 10 22.10 -28.98 12.65
CA GLU A 10 20.65 -28.78 12.71
C GLU A 10 20.27 -27.46 13.39
N VAL A 11 20.94 -27.11 14.50
CA VAL A 11 20.75 -25.81 15.19
C VAL A 11 21.10 -24.64 14.26
N VAL A 12 22.21 -24.74 13.51
CA VAL A 12 22.61 -23.71 12.53
C VAL A 12 21.57 -23.58 11.42
N ASP A 13 21.00 -24.70 10.93
CA ASP A 13 19.96 -24.71 9.91
C ASP A 13 18.66 -24.07 10.39
N TRP A 14 18.24 -24.34 11.63
CA TRP A 14 17.10 -23.67 12.25
C TRP A 14 17.31 -22.15 12.38
N PHE A 15 18.49 -21.71 12.84
CA PHE A 15 18.82 -20.28 12.88
C PHE A 15 18.87 -19.64 11.49
N ALA A 16 19.43 -20.35 10.51
CA ALA A 16 19.46 -19.87 9.12
C ALA A 16 18.04 -19.74 8.55
N ARG A 17 17.16 -20.70 8.86
CA ARG A 17 15.74 -20.66 8.49
C ARG A 17 15.02 -19.49 9.17
N ALA A 18 15.23 -19.28 10.47
CA ALA A 18 14.63 -18.17 11.22
C ALA A 18 15.02 -16.82 10.61
N ARG A 19 16.32 -16.61 10.32
CA ARG A 19 16.80 -15.38 9.66
C ARG A 19 16.21 -15.20 8.26
N ARG A 20 16.04 -16.28 7.48
CA ARG A 20 15.38 -16.22 6.17
C ARG A 20 13.91 -15.79 6.30
N LEU A 21 13.19 -16.32 7.28
CA LEU A 21 11.79 -15.95 7.55
C LEU A 21 11.67 -14.50 8.01
N GLN A 22 12.50 -14.06 8.94
CA GLN A 22 12.50 -12.67 9.42
C GLN A 22 12.78 -11.68 8.28
N LYS A 23 13.76 -11.96 7.40
CA LYS A 23 14.02 -11.12 6.21
C LYS A 23 12.82 -11.05 5.26
N ARG A 24 12.08 -12.16 5.09
CA ARG A 24 10.86 -12.17 4.27
C ARG A 24 9.76 -11.32 4.89
N GLN A 25 9.53 -11.43 6.20
CA GLN A 25 8.53 -10.63 6.92
C GLN A 25 8.82 -9.13 6.84
N LEU A 26 10.08 -8.71 6.99
CA LEU A 26 10.45 -7.30 6.86
C LEU A 26 10.18 -6.75 5.45
N ARG A 27 10.43 -7.55 4.40
CA ARG A 27 10.10 -7.16 3.02
C ARG A 27 8.59 -7.01 2.81
N GLN A 28 7.80 -7.94 3.37
CA GLN A 28 6.34 -7.87 3.32
C GLN A 28 5.82 -6.61 4.03
N LEU A 29 6.35 -6.28 5.21
CA LEU A 29 5.99 -5.05 5.93
C LEU A 29 6.34 -3.79 5.12
N ALA A 30 7.49 -3.77 4.45
CA ALA A 30 7.86 -2.64 3.59
C ALA A 30 6.89 -2.47 2.41
N GLN A 31 6.49 -3.57 1.77
CA GLN A 31 5.51 -3.55 0.65
C GLN A 31 4.13 -3.12 1.12
N GLN A 32 3.66 -3.62 2.27
CA GLN A 32 2.38 -3.22 2.87
C GLN A 32 2.39 -1.75 3.30
N GLY A 33 3.50 -1.27 3.88
CA GLY A 33 3.68 0.13 4.26
C GLY A 33 3.69 1.06 3.06
N ALA A 34 4.34 0.65 1.96
CA ALA A 34 4.31 1.40 0.71
C ALA A 34 2.89 1.54 0.16
N LEU A 35 2.11 0.45 0.13
CA LEU A 35 0.71 0.50 -0.29
C LEU A 35 -0.14 1.42 0.61
N ALA A 36 0.01 1.31 1.94
CA ALA A 36 -0.70 2.20 2.87
C ALA A 36 -0.35 3.67 2.64
N GLY A 37 0.92 3.97 2.35
CA GLY A 37 1.38 5.31 1.97
C GLY A 37 0.71 5.82 0.69
N GLN A 38 0.63 4.99 -0.36
CA GLN A 38 -0.04 5.37 -1.61
C GLN A 38 -1.56 5.57 -1.43
N ILE A 39 -2.21 4.74 -0.62
CA ILE A 39 -3.64 4.93 -0.27
C ILE A 39 -3.83 6.28 0.42
N SER A 40 -2.98 6.62 1.40
CA SER A 40 -3.05 7.90 2.11
C SER A 40 -2.88 9.10 1.17
N ALA A 41 -1.89 9.04 0.27
CA ALA A 41 -1.64 10.09 -0.72
C ALA A 41 -2.81 10.26 -1.71
N LEU A 42 -3.39 9.15 -2.20
CA LEU A 42 -4.55 9.19 -3.08
C LEU A 42 -5.78 9.79 -2.37
N VAL A 43 -6.06 9.35 -1.14
CA VAL A 43 -7.17 9.89 -0.33
C VAL A 43 -6.98 11.38 -0.11
N HIS A 44 -5.77 11.84 0.17
CA HIS A 44 -5.48 13.26 0.33
C HIS A 44 -5.81 14.05 -0.95
N MET A 45 -5.39 13.56 -2.12
CA MET A 45 -5.69 14.25 -3.37
C MET A 45 -7.19 14.27 -3.71
N LEU A 46 -7.89 13.17 -3.46
CA LEU A 46 -9.35 13.10 -3.60
C LEU A 46 -10.07 14.09 -2.66
N GLN A 47 -9.55 14.28 -1.44
CA GLN A 47 -10.09 15.28 -0.52
C GLN A 47 -9.88 16.70 -1.04
N CYS A 48 -8.71 17.01 -1.62
CA CYS A 48 -8.43 18.28 -2.27
C CYS A 48 -9.37 18.53 -3.46
N GLU A 49 -9.51 17.55 -4.36
CA GLU A 49 -10.41 17.64 -5.51
C GLU A 49 -11.87 17.84 -5.08
N ARG A 50 -12.32 17.10 -4.06
CA ARG A 50 -13.66 17.28 -3.46
C ARG A 50 -13.84 18.69 -2.93
N GLY A 51 -12.84 19.24 -2.23
CA GLY A 51 -12.86 20.60 -1.71
C GLY A 51 -12.98 21.64 -2.83
N ALA A 52 -12.17 21.51 -3.88
CA ALA A 52 -12.20 22.41 -5.04
C ALA A 52 -13.54 22.34 -5.77
N SER A 53 -14.04 21.13 -6.02
CA SER A 53 -15.34 20.90 -6.67
C SER A 53 -16.48 21.54 -5.89
N ASN A 54 -16.44 21.47 -4.55
CA ASN A 54 -17.46 22.08 -3.71
C ASN A 54 -17.50 23.61 -3.88
N ILE A 55 -16.33 24.28 -3.92
CA ILE A 55 -16.27 25.74 -4.15
C ILE A 55 -16.70 26.10 -5.58
N TRP A 56 -16.27 25.32 -6.56
CA TRP A 56 -16.69 25.51 -7.95
C TRP A 56 -18.22 25.47 -8.08
N LEU A 57 -18.87 24.45 -7.53
CA LEU A 57 -20.32 24.30 -7.57
C LEU A 57 -21.03 25.40 -6.77
N CYS A 58 -20.64 25.65 -5.52
CA CYS A 58 -21.28 26.66 -4.68
C CYS A 58 -21.07 28.10 -5.18
N SER A 59 -20.00 28.37 -5.93
CA SER A 59 -19.78 29.67 -6.58
C SER A 59 -20.54 29.83 -7.90
N GLY A 60 -21.26 28.80 -8.37
CA GLY A 60 -21.92 28.79 -9.67
C GLY A 60 -20.92 28.81 -10.83
N GLY A 61 -19.78 28.14 -10.67
CA GLY A 61 -18.74 28.04 -11.69
C GLY A 61 -17.87 29.29 -11.86
N ARG A 62 -17.67 30.06 -10.79
CA ARG A 62 -16.88 31.32 -10.84
C ARG A 62 -15.49 31.18 -10.23
N LEU A 63 -15.36 30.32 -9.22
CA LEU A 63 -14.13 30.15 -8.44
C LEU A 63 -13.67 28.69 -8.50
N TYR A 64 -12.37 28.46 -8.39
CA TYR A 64 -11.78 27.11 -8.26
C TYR A 64 -11.73 26.23 -9.51
N ALA A 65 -11.95 26.78 -10.71
CA ALA A 65 -11.87 26.01 -11.95
C ALA A 65 -10.48 25.41 -12.20
N ALA A 66 -9.43 26.17 -11.88
CA ALA A 66 -8.05 25.74 -12.08
C ALA A 66 -7.67 24.64 -11.07
N GLU A 67 -8.13 24.78 -9.83
CA GLU A 67 -7.94 23.87 -8.72
C GLU A 67 -8.66 22.55 -8.96
N CYS A 68 -9.85 22.56 -9.58
CA CYS A 68 -10.53 21.33 -10.01
C CYS A 68 -9.68 20.58 -11.05
N ARG A 69 -9.16 21.28 -12.07
CA ARG A 69 -8.32 20.66 -13.11
C ARG A 69 -7.01 20.11 -12.53
N ALA A 70 -6.35 20.89 -11.66
CA ALA A 70 -5.11 20.47 -11.00
C ALA A 70 -5.37 19.29 -10.05
N GLY A 71 -6.47 19.34 -9.29
CA GLY A 71 -6.91 18.26 -8.40
C GLY A 71 -7.11 16.95 -9.15
N ALA A 72 -7.88 16.98 -10.23
CA ALA A 72 -8.13 15.79 -11.07
C ALA A 72 -6.82 15.21 -11.64
N ALA A 73 -5.94 16.05 -12.19
CA ALA A 73 -4.65 15.60 -12.74
C ALA A 73 -3.74 14.95 -11.67
N LEU A 74 -3.73 15.50 -10.45
CA LEU A 74 -2.98 14.94 -9.34
C LEU A 74 -3.60 13.65 -8.81
N VAL A 75 -4.93 13.53 -8.82
CA VAL A 75 -5.62 12.28 -8.48
C VAL A 75 -5.26 11.19 -9.49
N ASP A 76 -5.25 11.49 -10.79
CA ASP A 76 -4.85 10.54 -11.84
C ASP A 76 -3.39 10.07 -11.67
N GLU A 77 -2.50 10.99 -11.29
CA GLU A 77 -1.10 10.66 -10.97
C GLU A 77 -1.01 9.71 -9.76
N GLN A 78 -1.75 10.00 -8.68
CA GLN A 78 -1.75 9.14 -7.49
C GLN A 78 -2.42 7.79 -7.75
N LEU A 79 -3.45 7.73 -8.61
CA LEU A 79 -4.06 6.46 -9.03
C LEU A 79 -3.04 5.57 -9.74
N THR A 80 -2.24 6.15 -10.65
CA THR A 80 -1.17 5.41 -11.33
C THR A 80 -0.18 4.81 -10.33
N ARG A 81 0.25 5.60 -9.32
CA ARG A 81 1.17 5.12 -8.27
C ARG A 81 0.53 4.09 -7.35
N PHE A 82 -0.75 4.25 -7.02
CA PHE A 82 -1.51 3.29 -6.23
C PHE A 82 -1.61 1.94 -6.94
N TYR A 83 -1.98 1.91 -8.23
CA TYR A 83 -2.02 0.67 -9.01
C TYR A 83 -0.64 0.02 -9.14
N ALA A 84 0.42 0.81 -9.32
CA ALA A 84 1.79 0.28 -9.34
C ALA A 84 2.20 -0.34 -7.99
N ALA A 85 1.71 0.19 -6.86
CA ALA A 85 1.98 -0.34 -5.52
C ALA A 85 1.12 -1.56 -5.14
N LEU A 86 0.00 -1.79 -5.84
CA LEU A 86 -0.89 -2.92 -5.57
C LEU A 86 -0.24 -4.27 -5.91
N GLU A 87 0.48 -4.38 -7.03
CA GLU A 87 1.10 -5.65 -7.46
C GLU A 87 2.12 -6.17 -6.42
N PRO A 88 3.13 -5.39 -5.98
CA PRO A 88 4.05 -5.84 -4.93
C PRO A 88 3.37 -6.17 -3.60
N ALA A 89 2.28 -5.46 -3.28
CA ALA A 89 1.53 -5.69 -2.06
C ALA A 89 0.65 -6.95 -2.14
N ARG A 90 0.20 -7.36 -3.34
CA ARG A 90 -0.57 -8.58 -3.58
C ARG A 90 0.23 -9.82 -3.22
N ASP A 91 1.52 -9.87 -3.58
CA ASP A 91 2.42 -10.97 -3.22
C ASP A 91 2.67 -11.08 -1.71
N ALA A 92 2.52 -9.95 -0.99
CA ALA A 92 2.66 -9.87 0.45
C ALA A 92 1.31 -9.80 1.20
N ALA A 93 0.19 -9.95 0.49
CA ALA A 93 -1.12 -9.71 1.05
C ALA A 93 -1.54 -10.86 1.97
N SER A 94 -2.08 -10.51 3.13
CA SER A 94 -2.83 -11.46 3.94
C SER A 94 -4.18 -11.75 3.30
N SER A 95 -4.79 -12.89 3.65
CA SER A 95 -6.16 -13.21 3.21
C SER A 95 -7.14 -12.07 3.53
N ALA A 96 -6.98 -11.44 4.69
CA ALA A 96 -7.79 -10.31 5.12
C ALA A 96 -7.60 -9.07 4.24
N LEU A 97 -6.38 -8.80 3.76
CA LEU A 97 -6.13 -7.69 2.84
C LEU A 97 -6.76 -7.97 1.46
N CYS A 98 -6.59 -9.19 0.94
CA CYS A 98 -7.22 -9.60 -0.32
C CYS A 98 -8.74 -9.46 -0.28
N TRP A 99 -9.38 -9.89 0.81
CA TRP A 99 -10.84 -9.78 0.97
C TRP A 99 -11.30 -8.32 0.97
N ARG A 100 -10.59 -7.44 1.69
CA ARG A 100 -10.91 -6.00 1.72
C ARG A 100 -10.77 -5.35 0.34
N ILE A 101 -9.71 -5.66 -0.38
CA ILE A 101 -9.51 -5.16 -1.76
C ILE A 101 -10.62 -5.69 -2.67
N ALA A 102 -10.95 -6.98 -2.60
CA ALA A 102 -12.03 -7.58 -3.39
C ALA A 102 -13.39 -6.90 -3.14
N CYS A 103 -13.72 -6.61 -1.88
CA CYS A 103 -14.94 -5.88 -1.55
C CYS A 103 -14.92 -4.42 -2.05
N ALA A 104 -13.75 -3.78 -2.07
CA ALA A 104 -13.61 -2.41 -2.55
C ALA A 104 -13.74 -2.28 -4.07
N VAL A 105 -13.35 -3.30 -4.85
CA VAL A 105 -13.41 -3.27 -6.33
C VAL A 105 -14.71 -3.83 -6.92
N TRP A 106 -15.55 -4.47 -6.11
CA TRP A 106 -16.82 -5.07 -6.57
C TRP A 106 -17.99 -4.07 -6.61
N TYR A 107 -17.85 -2.90 -5.96
CA TYR A 107 -18.82 -1.82 -5.97
C TYR A 107 -18.51 -0.79 -7.05
#